data_AF-A0A7C1D0C9-F1
#
_entry.id   AF-A0A7C1D0C9-F1
#
_cell.length_a   1.000
_cell.length_b   1.000
_cell.length_c   1.000
_cell.angle_alpha   90.00
_cell.angle_beta   90.00
_cell.angle_gamma   90.00
#
_symmetry.space_group_name_H-M   'P 1'
#
loop_
_entity.id
_entity.type
_entity.pdbx_description
1 polymer ?
#
loop_
_entity_poly.entity_id
_entity_poly.type
_entity_poly.pdbx_seq_one_letter_code
_entity_poly.pdbx_strand_id
1 'polypeptide(L)'
;MIIPSIDLMNGKAVQLRQGKEKILERDNPLDIARYFNRFGEIALIDLDAAMNRGRNSELIRDICGITDCRVGGGIRDIEKAKEIISFGATKVIIGSKAFEGDKINHGFLQALSDAVGRQKIMIAIDAYEGEIVTKAWTHKTGLNLFQVVDELDEYAAEYLFTCVEKEGGLRGTDIENVQQLRKITDNSLTLAGGISTIDEIQILAALGIHGQLGMAIYSGKLKLEDAFIESLNWKTDLIPTVTCDTDGQVLMVANSNKESIRRTFETGKMWYFSRSRNSLWMKGETSENIQHFIQFRIDCDGDTLLATVRQNGVACHLGRYSCFADKKFSLNDLYHVIRDRFDNPVEGSYTATLTAEKVGEKLMEEAREVIEAKSRDEIIWEAADVLYFLSVMMVKNEVTFDDLLNELKRRRFK
;
A
#
# COMPACT_ATOMS: atom_id res chain seq x y z
N MET A 1 -1.85 -13.18 -1.60
CA MET A 1 -2.63 -11.92 -1.53
C MET A 1 -3.07 -11.49 -2.91
N ILE A 2 -4.15 -10.73 -3.00
CA ILE A 2 -4.48 -10.00 -4.22
C ILE A 2 -3.72 -8.66 -4.28
N ILE A 3 -3.37 -8.20 -5.48
CA ILE A 3 -2.72 -6.92 -5.73
C ILE A 3 -3.52 -6.20 -6.83
N PRO A 4 -4.44 -5.29 -6.47
CA PRO A 4 -5.17 -4.51 -7.47
C PRO A 4 -4.19 -3.67 -8.30
N SER A 5 -4.39 -3.60 -9.61
CA SER A 5 -3.52 -2.79 -10.49
C SER A 5 -4.22 -1.56 -11.04
N ILE A 6 -3.49 -0.45 -11.13
CA ILE A 6 -3.91 0.79 -11.79
C ILE A 6 -2.90 1.09 -12.90
N ASP A 7 -3.38 1.16 -14.14
CA ASP A 7 -2.56 1.64 -15.26
C ASP A 7 -2.85 3.12 -15.50
N LEU A 8 -1.81 3.95 -15.58
CA LEU A 8 -1.91 5.39 -15.79
C LEU A 8 -1.59 5.78 -17.23
N MET A 9 -2.48 6.55 -17.84
CA MET A 9 -2.29 7.14 -19.17
C MET A 9 -2.97 8.51 -19.24
N ASN A 10 -2.23 9.53 -19.64
CA ASN A 10 -2.64 10.94 -19.69
C ASN A 10 -3.26 11.43 -18.37
N GLY A 11 -2.66 11.07 -17.22
CA GLY A 11 -3.15 11.45 -15.89
C GLY A 11 -4.41 10.73 -15.43
N LYS A 12 -4.89 9.73 -16.18
CA LYS A 12 -6.11 8.97 -15.89
C LYS A 12 -5.82 7.50 -15.67
N ALA A 13 -6.72 6.82 -14.95
CA ALA A 13 -6.66 5.39 -14.78
C ALA A 13 -7.33 4.73 -15.97
N VAL A 14 -6.62 3.82 -16.63
CA VAL A 14 -7.08 3.15 -17.84
C VAL A 14 -6.98 1.64 -17.72
N GLN A 15 -7.64 0.94 -18.62
CA GLN A 15 -7.40 -0.48 -18.86
C GLN A 15 -7.26 -0.73 -20.35
N LEU A 16 -6.19 -1.45 -20.72
CA LEU A 16 -5.90 -1.81 -22.11
C LEU A 16 -6.18 -3.30 -22.33
N ARG A 17 -6.82 -3.66 -23.44
CA ARG A 17 -6.82 -5.03 -23.97
C ARG A 17 -5.47 -5.30 -24.60
N GLN A 18 -4.79 -6.36 -24.14
CA GLN A 18 -3.50 -6.81 -24.71
C GLN A 18 -2.48 -5.66 -24.84
N GLY A 19 -2.47 -4.74 -23.86
CA GLY A 19 -1.58 -3.58 -23.84
C GLY A 19 -1.76 -2.56 -24.96
N LYS A 20 -2.84 -2.62 -25.77
CA LYS A 20 -3.00 -1.77 -26.96
C LYS A 20 -4.34 -1.06 -27.06
N GLU A 21 -5.45 -1.77 -26.90
CA GLU A 21 -6.79 -1.21 -27.11
C GLU A 21 -7.38 -0.69 -25.80
N LYS A 22 -7.72 0.60 -25.73
CA LYS A 22 -8.30 1.19 -24.51
C LYS A 22 -9.76 0.78 -24.34
N ILE A 23 -10.05 0.04 -23.27
CA ILE A 23 -11.41 -0.47 -22.98
C ILE A 23 -12.12 0.39 -21.93
N LEU A 24 -11.40 0.87 -20.91
CA LEU A 24 -11.98 1.66 -19.82
C LEU A 24 -11.09 2.85 -19.46
N GLU A 25 -11.73 3.92 -19.00
CA GLU A 25 -11.11 5.12 -18.46
C GLU A 25 -11.87 5.56 -17.20
N ARG A 26 -11.13 6.03 -16.21
CA ARG A 26 -11.63 6.64 -14.99
C ARG A 26 -10.83 7.91 -14.71
N ASP A 27 -11.53 9.01 -14.44
CA ASP A 27 -10.91 10.34 -14.34
C ASP A 27 -10.15 10.58 -13.03
N ASN A 28 -10.44 9.84 -11.95
CA ASN A 28 -9.82 10.08 -10.64
C ASN A 28 -9.05 8.86 -10.11
N PRO A 29 -7.76 8.70 -10.47
CA PRO A 29 -6.90 7.63 -9.96
C PRO A 29 -6.70 7.65 -8.44
N LEU A 30 -6.79 8.83 -7.80
CA LEU A 30 -6.63 8.95 -6.35
C LEU A 30 -7.78 8.29 -5.60
N ASP A 31 -9.01 8.41 -6.09
CA ASP A 31 -10.18 7.73 -5.50
C ASP A 31 -10.07 6.21 -5.63
N ILE A 32 -9.56 5.73 -6.76
CA ILE A 32 -9.30 4.30 -6.98
C ILE A 32 -8.22 3.80 -6.01
N ALA A 33 -7.13 4.56 -5.84
CA ALA A 33 -6.08 4.23 -4.88
C ALA A 33 -6.62 4.17 -3.43
N ARG A 34 -7.45 5.14 -3.03
CA ARG A 34 -8.11 5.12 -1.70
C ARG A 34 -9.02 3.91 -1.53
N TYR A 35 -9.76 3.53 -2.57
CA TYR A 35 -10.59 2.34 -2.54
C TYR A 35 -9.76 1.05 -2.46
N PHE A 36 -8.70 0.93 -3.25
CA PHE A 36 -7.83 -0.25 -3.27
C PHE A 36 -6.99 -0.40 -2.00
N ASN A 37 -6.61 0.71 -1.34
CA ASN A 37 -5.89 0.69 -0.06
C ASN A 37 -6.58 -0.17 1.02
N ARG A 38 -7.91 -0.35 0.91
CA ARG A 38 -8.71 -1.17 1.82
C ARG A 38 -8.30 -2.65 1.81
N PHE A 39 -7.66 -3.12 0.73
CA PHE A 39 -7.37 -4.52 0.44
C PHE A 39 -5.87 -4.87 0.50
N GLY A 40 -4.99 -3.88 0.66
CA GLY A 40 -3.55 -4.09 0.70
C GLY A 40 -2.78 -3.17 -0.24
N GLU A 41 -1.61 -3.65 -0.65
CA GLU A 41 -0.71 -2.98 -1.60
C GLU A 41 -1.28 -3.02 -3.03
N ILE A 42 -0.97 -2.00 -3.84
CA ILE A 42 -1.38 -1.94 -5.25
C ILE A 42 -0.19 -2.01 -6.21
N ALA A 43 -0.46 -2.40 -7.44
CA ALA A 43 0.46 -2.24 -8.56
C ALA A 43 0.07 -0.98 -9.36
N LEU A 44 1.04 -0.11 -9.66
CA LEU A 44 0.82 1.14 -10.37
C LEU A 44 1.74 1.20 -11.60
N ILE A 45 1.18 1.24 -12.80
CA ILE A 45 1.96 1.19 -14.04
C ILE A 45 1.84 2.51 -14.80
N ASP A 46 2.95 3.23 -14.99
CA ASP A 46 3.01 4.43 -15.83
C ASP A 46 3.14 4.04 -17.31
N LEU A 47 2.00 3.94 -18.01
CA LEU A 47 1.99 3.56 -19.43
C LEU A 47 2.59 4.66 -20.30
N ASP A 48 2.46 5.93 -19.94
CA ASP A 48 3.03 7.04 -20.72
C ASP A 48 4.56 6.96 -20.71
N ALA A 49 5.15 6.68 -19.54
CA ALA A 49 6.59 6.48 -19.41
C ALA A 49 7.05 5.18 -20.10
N ALA A 50 6.26 4.10 -19.99
CA ALA A 50 6.53 2.85 -20.68
C ALA A 50 6.55 3.03 -22.21
N MET A 51 5.64 3.83 -22.75
CA MET A 51 5.48 4.10 -24.19
C MET A 51 6.35 5.26 -24.71
N ASN A 52 7.16 5.91 -23.86
CA ASN A 52 7.94 7.11 -24.19
C ASN A 52 7.10 8.29 -24.71
N ARG A 53 5.90 8.50 -24.15
CA ARG A 53 4.96 9.56 -24.57
C ARG A 53 4.65 10.58 -23.48
N GLY A 54 5.19 10.41 -22.28
CA GLY A 54 4.98 11.30 -21.15
C GLY A 54 5.44 10.66 -19.84
N ARG A 55 5.01 11.24 -18.72
CA ARG A 55 5.21 10.69 -17.37
C ARG A 55 4.14 11.21 -16.42
N ASN A 56 3.72 10.38 -15.48
CA ASN A 56 2.70 10.69 -14.48
C ASN A 56 3.30 10.89 -13.08
N SER A 57 4.49 11.51 -12.99
CA SER A 57 5.33 11.46 -11.78
C SER A 57 4.69 12.12 -10.55
N GLU A 58 4.01 13.26 -10.70
CA GLU A 58 3.29 13.90 -9.60
C GLU A 58 2.12 13.04 -9.11
N LEU A 59 1.34 12.48 -10.03
CA LEU A 59 0.24 11.60 -9.69
C LEU A 59 0.71 10.31 -8.99
N ILE A 60 1.81 9.71 -9.45
CA ILE A 60 2.43 8.55 -8.79
C ILE A 60 2.84 8.91 -7.36
N ARG A 61 3.45 10.08 -7.15
CA ARG A 61 3.80 10.58 -5.82
C ARG A 61 2.58 10.69 -4.93
N ASP A 62 1.52 11.30 -5.43
CA ASP A 62 0.30 11.51 -4.64
C ASP A 62 -0.39 10.17 -4.31
N ILE A 63 -0.36 9.19 -5.22
CA ILE A 63 -0.87 7.83 -4.98
C ILE A 63 -0.02 7.07 -3.94
N CYS A 64 1.32 7.17 -4.02
CA CYS A 64 2.21 6.52 -3.05
C CYS A 64 2.08 7.08 -1.63
N GLY A 65 1.56 8.30 -1.47
CA GLY A 65 1.19 8.88 -0.17
C GLY A 65 -0.12 8.34 0.42
N ILE A 66 -0.96 7.69 -0.41
CA ILE A 66 -2.26 7.14 0.00
C ILE A 66 -2.16 5.66 0.37
N THR A 67 -1.37 4.89 -0.39
CA THR A 67 -1.28 3.44 -0.27
C THR A 67 0.10 2.94 -0.63
N ASP A 68 0.47 1.79 -0.09
CA ASP A 68 1.68 1.08 -0.52
C ASP A 68 1.56 0.70 -2.00
N CYS A 69 2.61 0.98 -2.77
CA CYS A 69 2.62 0.85 -4.22
C CYS A 69 3.88 0.16 -4.73
N ARG A 70 3.69 -0.84 -5.60
CA ARG A 70 4.70 -1.35 -6.52
C ARG A 70 4.58 -0.58 -7.82
N VAL A 71 5.61 0.16 -8.22
CA VAL A 71 5.51 1.09 -9.35
C VAL A 71 6.34 0.60 -10.53
N GLY A 72 5.69 0.43 -11.67
CA GLY A 72 6.31 0.07 -12.94
C GLY A 72 6.08 1.10 -14.03
N GLY A 73 6.72 0.89 -15.18
CA GLY A 73 6.54 1.72 -16.37
C GLY A 73 7.69 2.69 -16.61
N GLY A 74 8.46 2.45 -17.68
CA GLY A 74 9.47 3.39 -18.17
C GLY A 74 10.73 3.58 -17.31
N ILE A 75 10.95 2.75 -16.29
CA ILE A 75 12.14 2.80 -15.43
C ILE A 75 13.33 2.19 -16.18
N ARG A 76 14.19 3.06 -16.75
CA ARG A 76 15.31 2.67 -17.62
C ARG A 76 16.68 3.04 -17.08
N ASP A 77 16.72 3.79 -15.99
CA ASP A 77 17.91 4.31 -15.33
C ASP A 77 17.73 4.35 -13.81
N ILE A 78 18.85 4.50 -13.11
CA ILE A 78 18.92 4.44 -11.64
C ILE A 78 18.26 5.65 -10.98
N GLU A 79 18.37 6.82 -11.60
CA GLU A 79 17.83 8.06 -11.04
C GLU A 79 16.30 8.04 -11.04
N LYS A 80 15.68 7.50 -12.09
CA LYS A 80 14.23 7.29 -12.13
C LYS A 80 13.76 6.30 -11.06
N ALA A 81 14.52 5.23 -10.82
CA ALA A 81 14.20 4.28 -9.77
C ALA A 81 14.29 4.93 -8.37
N LYS A 82 15.37 5.68 -8.08
CA LYS A 82 15.51 6.44 -6.84
C LYS A 82 14.39 7.46 -6.66
N GLU A 83 14.01 8.17 -7.72
CA GLU A 83 12.89 9.12 -7.70
C GLU A 83 11.59 8.42 -7.27
N ILE A 84 11.23 7.31 -7.90
CA ILE A 84 10.02 6.54 -7.58
C ILE A 84 10.05 6.00 -6.15
N ILE A 85 11.20 5.45 -5.70
CA ILE A 85 11.35 5.01 -4.30
C ILE A 85 11.23 6.19 -3.33
N SER A 86 11.75 7.37 -3.70
CA SER A 86 11.58 8.58 -2.90
C SER A 86 10.10 8.96 -2.79
N PHE A 87 9.28 8.74 -3.81
CA PHE A 87 7.84 8.99 -3.72
C PHE A 87 7.11 8.12 -2.70
N GLY A 88 7.76 7.09 -2.15
CA GLY A 88 7.19 6.20 -1.13
C GLY A 88 6.84 4.82 -1.66
N ALA A 89 7.13 4.53 -2.94
CA ALA A 89 6.97 3.21 -3.53
C ALA A 89 7.73 2.17 -2.71
N THR A 90 7.07 1.06 -2.42
CA THR A 90 7.66 -0.09 -1.72
C THR A 90 8.65 -0.81 -2.62
N LYS A 91 8.32 -0.91 -3.92
CA LYS A 91 9.15 -1.54 -4.95
C LYS A 91 9.07 -0.82 -6.30
N VAL A 92 10.13 -0.93 -7.09
CA VAL A 92 10.16 -0.59 -8.51
C VAL A 92 10.07 -1.86 -9.35
N ILE A 93 9.23 -1.82 -10.39
CA ILE A 93 9.02 -2.94 -11.31
C ILE A 93 9.85 -2.70 -12.57
N ILE A 94 10.87 -3.54 -12.78
CA ILE A 94 11.79 -3.49 -13.92
C ILE A 94 11.39 -4.57 -14.92
N GLY A 95 10.87 -4.15 -16.08
CA GLY A 95 10.59 -5.06 -17.19
C GLY A 95 11.78 -5.17 -18.14
N SER A 96 11.60 -4.65 -19.36
CA SER A 96 12.56 -4.83 -20.47
C SER A 96 14.01 -4.44 -20.17
N LYS A 97 14.27 -3.49 -19.26
CA LYS A 97 15.65 -3.06 -18.93
C LYS A 97 16.42 -4.11 -18.11
N ALA A 98 15.74 -5.07 -17.49
CA ALA A 98 16.39 -6.23 -16.87
C ALA A 98 17.13 -7.10 -17.89
N PHE A 99 16.82 -6.96 -19.18
CA PHE A 99 17.40 -7.73 -20.27
C PHE A 99 18.06 -6.80 -21.31
N GLU A 100 19.20 -7.20 -21.85
CA GLU A 100 19.91 -6.50 -22.91
C GLU A 100 20.09 -7.43 -24.12
N GLY A 101 19.19 -7.28 -25.09
CA GLY A 101 19.08 -8.22 -26.20
C GLY A 101 18.60 -9.59 -25.69
N ASP A 102 19.50 -10.56 -25.74
CA ASP A 102 19.25 -11.98 -25.45
C ASP A 102 19.93 -12.43 -24.14
N LYS A 103 20.30 -11.46 -23.28
CA LYS A 103 21.02 -11.72 -22.01
C LYS A 103 20.44 -10.88 -20.87
N ILE A 104 20.68 -11.34 -19.64
CA ILE A 104 20.41 -10.56 -18.43
C ILE A 104 21.34 -9.33 -18.41
N ASN A 105 20.78 -8.18 -18.04
CA ASN A 105 21.56 -6.96 -17.86
C ASN A 105 22.13 -6.87 -16.44
N HIS A 106 23.13 -7.71 -16.14
CA HIS A 106 23.76 -7.74 -14.80
C HIS A 106 24.31 -6.37 -14.39
N GLY A 107 24.90 -5.62 -15.31
CA GLY A 107 25.47 -4.30 -15.01
C GLY A 107 24.41 -3.31 -14.51
N PHE A 108 23.26 -3.25 -15.18
CA PHE A 108 22.15 -2.41 -14.75
C PHE A 108 21.52 -2.91 -13.43
N LEU A 109 21.27 -4.21 -13.33
CA LEU A 109 20.61 -4.80 -12.15
C LEU A 109 21.48 -4.69 -10.89
N GLN A 110 22.80 -4.88 -10.99
CA GLN A 110 23.72 -4.66 -9.89
C GLN A 110 23.71 -3.18 -9.47
N ALA A 111 23.88 -2.25 -10.41
CA ALA A 111 23.86 -0.82 -10.09
C ALA A 111 22.54 -0.36 -9.46
N LEU A 112 21.42 -0.98 -9.87
CA LEU A 112 20.11 -0.73 -9.28
C LEU A 112 20.01 -1.29 -7.87
N SER A 113 20.45 -2.54 -7.66
CA SER A 113 20.48 -3.18 -6.34
C SER A 113 21.35 -2.40 -5.35
N ASP A 114 22.52 -1.93 -5.79
CA ASP A 114 23.42 -1.10 -4.96
C ASP A 114 22.77 0.24 -4.59
N ALA A 115 21.96 0.82 -5.49
CA ALA A 115 21.36 2.13 -5.30
C ALA A 115 20.10 2.12 -4.43
N VAL A 116 19.21 1.12 -4.58
CA VAL A 116 17.91 1.10 -3.87
C VAL A 116 17.70 -0.12 -2.97
N GLY A 117 18.59 -1.11 -3.05
CA GLY A 117 18.53 -2.38 -2.34
C GLY A 117 17.63 -3.41 -3.03
N ARG A 118 18.10 -4.66 -3.15
CA ARG A 118 17.37 -5.77 -3.80
C ARG A 118 15.93 -5.97 -3.31
N GLN A 119 15.67 -5.70 -2.03
CA GLN A 119 14.34 -5.83 -1.40
C GLN A 119 13.27 -4.94 -2.03
N LYS A 120 13.69 -3.90 -2.75
CA LYS A 120 12.81 -2.95 -3.43
C LYS A 120 12.73 -3.16 -4.93
N ILE A 121 13.37 -4.20 -5.44
CA ILE A 121 13.41 -4.48 -6.87
C ILE A 121 12.49 -5.66 -7.14
N MET A 122 11.55 -5.43 -8.05
CA MET A 122 10.70 -6.44 -8.63
C MET A 122 11.04 -6.55 -10.12
N ILE A 123 11.28 -7.75 -10.63
CA ILE A 123 11.54 -7.95 -12.07
C ILE A 123 10.28 -8.47 -12.73
N ALA A 124 9.80 -7.74 -13.74
CA ALA A 124 8.72 -8.20 -14.59
C ALA A 124 9.26 -9.11 -15.69
N ILE A 125 8.77 -10.34 -15.69
CA ILE A 125 9.12 -11.38 -16.65
C ILE A 125 7.86 -11.77 -17.41
N ASP A 126 7.80 -11.32 -18.65
CA ASP A 126 6.80 -11.76 -19.60
C ASP A 126 7.35 -13.01 -20.31
N ALA A 127 6.58 -14.10 -20.32
CA ALA A 127 7.01 -15.33 -21.00
C ALA A 127 5.93 -15.86 -21.96
N TYR A 128 6.42 -16.53 -23.01
CA TYR A 128 5.65 -17.27 -23.99
C TYR A 128 6.27 -18.66 -24.13
N GLU A 129 5.52 -19.73 -23.82
CA GLU A 129 5.98 -21.13 -23.82
C GLU A 129 7.27 -21.34 -23.00
N GLY A 130 7.39 -20.64 -21.87
CA GLY A 130 8.57 -20.69 -20.99
C GLY A 130 9.79 -19.89 -21.50
N GLU A 131 9.69 -19.26 -22.66
CA GLU A 131 10.71 -18.36 -23.22
C GLU A 131 10.40 -16.90 -22.85
N ILE A 132 11.40 -16.18 -22.35
CA ILE A 132 11.23 -14.76 -21.97
C ILE A 132 11.08 -13.89 -23.23
N VAL A 133 10.07 -13.04 -23.22
CA VAL A 133 9.79 -12.06 -24.27
C VAL A 133 9.94 -10.63 -23.76
N THR A 134 10.41 -9.74 -24.63
CA THR A 134 10.63 -8.32 -24.32
C THR A 134 10.06 -7.42 -25.42
N LYS A 135 10.19 -6.09 -25.25
CA LYS A 135 9.70 -5.07 -26.19
C LYS A 135 8.21 -5.25 -26.55
N ALA A 136 7.34 -5.28 -25.53
CA ALA A 136 5.90 -5.50 -25.70
C ALA A 136 5.60 -6.79 -26.50
N TRP A 137 6.28 -7.88 -26.11
CA TRP A 137 6.13 -9.24 -26.65
C TRP A 137 6.54 -9.44 -28.11
N THR A 138 7.23 -8.47 -28.71
CA THR A 138 7.69 -8.55 -30.10
C THR A 138 9.05 -9.22 -30.26
N HIS A 139 9.81 -9.36 -29.16
CA HIS A 139 11.17 -9.88 -29.19
C HIS A 139 11.31 -11.08 -28.27
N LYS A 140 11.61 -12.24 -28.85
CA LYS A 140 11.99 -13.47 -28.15
C LYS A 140 13.47 -13.42 -27.79
N THR A 141 13.80 -13.63 -26.53
CA THR A 141 15.19 -13.51 -26.05
C THR A 141 15.99 -14.82 -26.15
N GLY A 142 15.34 -15.96 -26.41
CA GLY A 142 15.97 -17.28 -26.29
C GLY A 142 16.25 -17.73 -24.86
N LEU A 143 16.02 -16.88 -23.85
CA LEU A 143 16.23 -17.21 -22.45
C LEU A 143 15.05 -18.02 -21.91
N ASN A 144 15.36 -19.17 -21.33
CA ASN A 144 14.37 -19.96 -20.63
C ASN A 144 14.16 -19.40 -19.22
N LEU A 145 12.90 -19.08 -18.89
CA LEU A 145 12.48 -18.54 -17.60
C LEU A 145 13.07 -19.34 -16.43
N PHE A 146 12.94 -20.66 -16.48
CA PHE A 146 13.31 -21.55 -15.38
C PHE A 146 14.83 -21.67 -15.17
N GLN A 147 15.63 -21.19 -16.14
CA GLN A 147 17.09 -21.18 -16.06
C GLN A 147 17.64 -19.86 -15.52
N VAL A 148 16.91 -18.75 -15.70
CA VAL A 148 17.42 -17.42 -15.38
C VAL A 148 16.95 -16.87 -14.04
N VAL A 149 15.88 -17.41 -13.46
CA VAL A 149 15.33 -16.87 -12.20
C VAL A 149 16.35 -16.94 -11.05
N ASP A 150 17.11 -18.03 -10.93
CA ASP A 150 18.15 -18.20 -9.91
C ASP A 150 19.25 -17.12 -10.03
N GLU A 151 19.69 -16.80 -11.25
CA GLU A 151 20.64 -15.70 -11.48
C GLU A 151 20.05 -14.32 -11.14
N LEU A 152 18.73 -14.14 -11.29
CA LEU A 152 18.06 -12.89 -10.97
C LEU A 152 17.83 -12.70 -9.46
N ASP A 153 17.83 -13.78 -8.66
CA ASP A 153 17.56 -13.75 -7.21
C ASP A 153 18.60 -12.89 -6.45
N GLU A 154 19.80 -12.73 -7.01
CA GLU A 154 20.85 -11.83 -6.51
C GLU A 154 20.41 -10.35 -6.52
N TYR A 155 19.61 -9.96 -7.52
CA TYR A 155 19.29 -8.54 -7.77
C TYR A 155 17.88 -8.14 -7.31
N ALA A 156 16.95 -9.08 -7.23
CA ALA A 156 15.55 -8.82 -6.92
C ALA A 156 15.06 -9.68 -5.75
N ALA A 157 14.02 -9.21 -5.08
CA ALA A 157 13.32 -9.98 -4.03
C ALA A 157 11.92 -10.42 -4.45
N GLU A 158 11.47 -10.01 -5.64
CA GLU A 158 10.15 -10.33 -6.16
C GLU A 158 10.12 -10.39 -7.68
N TYR A 159 9.24 -11.24 -8.22
CA TYR A 159 8.99 -11.33 -9.66
C TYR A 159 7.53 -11.06 -9.98
N LEU A 160 7.31 -10.29 -11.05
CA LEU A 160 6.00 -10.15 -11.69
C LEU A 160 6.00 -11.02 -12.94
N PHE A 161 5.34 -12.17 -12.88
CA PHE A 161 5.23 -13.07 -14.00
C PHE A 161 3.96 -12.79 -14.79
N THR A 162 4.09 -12.59 -16.10
CA THR A 162 2.95 -12.43 -17.01
C THR A 162 2.94 -13.56 -18.04
N CYS A 163 1.86 -14.34 -18.06
CA CYS A 163 1.64 -15.36 -19.08
C CYS A 163 0.98 -14.71 -20.31
N VAL A 164 1.80 -14.40 -21.32
CA VAL A 164 1.39 -13.57 -22.47
C VAL A 164 0.30 -14.22 -23.31
N GLU A 165 0.26 -15.56 -23.37
CA GLU A 165 -0.73 -16.32 -24.14
C GLU A 165 -2.17 -16.05 -23.70
N LYS A 166 -2.35 -15.75 -22.41
CA LYS A 166 -3.67 -15.63 -21.76
C LYS A 166 -4.02 -14.19 -21.38
N GLU A 167 -3.13 -13.24 -21.62
CA GLU A 167 -3.30 -11.84 -21.22
C GLU A 167 -4.43 -11.14 -21.97
N GLY A 168 -5.27 -10.38 -21.24
CA GLY A 168 -6.40 -9.62 -21.80
C GLY A 168 -7.56 -10.47 -22.34
N GLY A 169 -7.48 -11.80 -22.26
CA GLY A 169 -8.50 -12.72 -22.76
C GLY A 169 -9.52 -13.19 -21.72
N LEU A 170 -9.24 -13.01 -20.42
CA LEU A 170 -10.03 -13.58 -19.30
C LEU A 170 -10.28 -15.10 -19.46
N ARG A 171 -9.30 -15.82 -20.02
CA ARG A 171 -9.35 -17.27 -20.33
C ARG A 171 -8.72 -18.14 -19.24
N GLY A 172 -8.42 -17.55 -18.08
CA GLY A 172 -7.72 -18.18 -16.97
C GLY A 172 -6.19 -18.07 -17.08
N THR A 173 -5.49 -18.57 -16.07
CA THR A 173 -4.04 -18.53 -15.94
C THR A 173 -3.38 -19.90 -16.14
N ASP A 174 -2.06 -19.93 -16.27
CA ASP A 174 -1.27 -21.17 -16.40
C ASP A 174 -0.73 -21.65 -15.05
N ILE A 175 -1.57 -22.42 -14.34
CA ILE A 175 -1.25 -22.93 -13.01
C ILE A 175 -0.04 -23.88 -13.02
N GLU A 176 0.20 -24.63 -14.10
CA GLU A 176 1.33 -25.57 -14.18
C GLU A 176 2.66 -24.83 -14.19
N ASN A 177 2.78 -23.82 -15.04
CA ASN A 177 3.98 -22.97 -15.10
C ASN A 177 4.23 -22.25 -13.76
N VAL A 178 3.17 -21.77 -13.12
CA VAL A 178 3.25 -21.12 -11.81
C VAL A 178 3.74 -22.07 -10.71
N GLN A 179 3.27 -23.32 -10.70
CA GLN A 179 3.75 -24.34 -9.77
C GLN A 179 5.22 -24.70 -10.01
N GLN A 180 5.68 -24.69 -11.26
CA GLN A 180 7.09 -24.90 -11.58
C GLN A 180 7.95 -23.73 -11.09
N LEU A 181 7.53 -22.49 -11.34
CA LEU A 181 8.23 -21.30 -10.86
C LEU A 181 8.40 -21.29 -9.34
N ARG A 182 7.33 -21.63 -8.60
CA ARG A 182 7.37 -21.65 -7.13
C ARG A 182 8.41 -22.65 -6.58
N LYS A 183 8.77 -23.69 -7.33
CA LYS A 183 9.79 -24.67 -6.93
C LYS A 183 11.23 -24.20 -7.17
N ILE A 184 11.42 -23.12 -7.93
CA ILE A 184 12.74 -22.69 -8.42
C ILE A 184 13.29 -21.52 -7.61
N THR A 185 12.42 -20.65 -7.09
CA THR A 185 12.82 -19.54 -6.21
C THR A 185 12.03 -19.60 -4.92
N ASP A 186 12.57 -19.01 -3.86
CA ASP A 186 11.87 -18.71 -2.60
C ASP A 186 11.43 -17.23 -2.52
N ASN A 187 11.87 -16.39 -3.46
CA ASN A 187 11.48 -14.98 -3.54
C ASN A 187 9.96 -14.81 -3.76
N SER A 188 9.44 -13.62 -3.50
CA SER A 188 8.01 -13.35 -3.70
C SER A 188 7.64 -13.50 -5.18
N LEU A 189 6.48 -14.08 -5.45
CA LEU A 189 5.96 -14.25 -6.80
C LEU A 189 4.61 -13.56 -6.92
N THR A 190 4.46 -12.77 -7.97
CA THR A 190 3.18 -12.18 -8.37
C THR A 190 2.85 -12.60 -9.78
N LEU A 191 1.66 -13.15 -9.96
CA LEU A 191 1.12 -13.50 -11.27
C LEU A 191 0.22 -12.38 -11.78
N ALA A 192 0.47 -11.94 -13.00
CA ALA A 192 -0.39 -11.04 -13.75
C ALA A 192 -0.88 -11.70 -15.04
N GLY A 193 -2.00 -11.20 -15.57
CA GLY A 193 -2.59 -11.66 -16.83
C GLY A 193 -3.47 -12.90 -16.67
N GLY A 194 -4.70 -12.83 -17.18
CA GLY A 194 -5.59 -13.99 -17.33
C GLY A 194 -6.42 -14.37 -16.09
N ILE A 195 -6.01 -14.00 -14.87
CA ILE A 195 -6.75 -14.31 -13.62
C ILE A 195 -8.16 -13.75 -13.70
N SER A 196 -9.15 -14.62 -13.55
CA SER A 196 -10.54 -14.25 -13.79
C SER A 196 -11.58 -15.04 -13.01
N THR A 197 -11.18 -16.00 -12.18
CA THR A 197 -12.06 -16.74 -11.26
C THR A 197 -11.55 -16.71 -9.82
N ILE A 198 -12.44 -17.01 -8.88
CA ILE A 198 -12.10 -17.15 -7.45
C ILE A 198 -11.23 -18.40 -7.21
N ASP A 199 -11.51 -19.50 -7.90
CA ASP A 199 -10.74 -20.75 -7.77
C ASP A 199 -9.25 -20.52 -8.07
N GLU A 200 -8.94 -19.71 -9.09
CA GLU A 200 -7.57 -19.33 -9.40
C GLU A 200 -6.91 -18.55 -8.25
N ILE A 201 -7.64 -17.62 -7.64
CA ILE A 201 -7.14 -16.84 -6.50
C ILE A 201 -6.84 -17.76 -5.31
N GLN A 202 -7.71 -18.72 -5.02
CA GLN A 202 -7.50 -19.70 -3.96
C GLN A 202 -6.28 -20.58 -4.23
N ILE A 203 -6.09 -21.04 -5.47
CA ILE A 203 -4.91 -21.82 -5.86
C ILE A 203 -3.62 -21.00 -5.67
N LEU A 204 -3.61 -19.74 -6.12
CA LEU A 204 -2.45 -18.85 -5.96
C LEU A 204 -2.15 -18.58 -4.49
N ALA A 205 -3.18 -18.31 -3.68
CA ALA A 205 -3.03 -18.10 -2.25
C ALA A 205 -2.45 -19.34 -1.55
N ALA A 206 -2.93 -20.54 -1.89
CA ALA A 206 -2.40 -21.80 -1.34
C ALA A 206 -0.94 -22.06 -1.72
N LEU A 207 -0.48 -21.53 -2.85
CA LEU A 207 0.92 -21.60 -3.29
C LEU A 207 1.80 -20.47 -2.73
N GLY A 208 1.24 -19.54 -1.94
CA GLY A 208 1.97 -18.36 -1.46
C GLY A 208 2.32 -17.38 -2.58
N ILE A 209 1.48 -17.28 -3.60
CA ILE A 209 1.68 -16.44 -4.79
C ILE A 209 0.65 -15.32 -4.80
N HIS A 210 1.09 -14.11 -5.13
CA HIS A 210 0.21 -12.96 -5.26
C HIS A 210 -0.50 -12.97 -6.61
N GLY A 211 -1.77 -12.57 -6.65
CA GLY A 211 -2.51 -12.37 -7.89
C GLY A 211 -2.68 -10.89 -8.18
N GLN A 212 -2.04 -10.37 -9.23
CA GLN A 212 -2.26 -8.99 -9.68
C GLN A 212 -3.53 -8.91 -10.54
N LEU A 213 -4.49 -8.08 -10.12
CA LEU A 213 -5.82 -8.01 -10.70
C LEU A 213 -6.07 -6.63 -11.33
N GLY A 214 -6.14 -6.60 -12.65
CA GLY A 214 -6.55 -5.43 -13.44
C GLY A 214 -7.95 -5.62 -14.03
N MET A 215 -8.01 -5.92 -15.33
CA MET A 215 -9.25 -6.02 -16.12
C MET A 215 -10.41 -6.76 -15.44
N ALA A 216 -10.15 -7.88 -14.74
CA ALA A 216 -11.20 -8.67 -14.10
C ALA A 216 -11.99 -7.89 -13.04
N ILE A 217 -11.35 -6.95 -12.34
CA ILE A 217 -11.99 -6.05 -11.38
C ILE A 217 -12.75 -4.95 -12.12
N TYR A 218 -12.11 -4.30 -13.07
CA TYR A 218 -12.71 -3.18 -13.82
C TYR A 218 -13.91 -3.58 -14.68
N SER A 219 -13.93 -4.80 -15.22
CA SER A 219 -15.05 -5.33 -15.98
C SER A 219 -16.17 -5.88 -15.08
N GLY A 220 -15.99 -5.87 -13.76
CA GLY A 220 -16.92 -6.46 -12.78
C GLY A 220 -17.01 -7.98 -12.82
N LYS A 221 -16.08 -8.68 -13.49
CA LYS A 221 -16.06 -10.16 -13.54
C LYS A 221 -15.71 -10.73 -12.17
N LEU A 222 -14.82 -10.08 -11.43
CA LEU A 222 -14.48 -10.37 -10.05
C LEU A 222 -14.78 -9.14 -9.19
N LYS A 223 -15.45 -9.36 -8.05
CA LYS A 223 -15.54 -8.35 -7.00
C LYS A 223 -14.28 -8.40 -6.15
N LEU A 224 -13.75 -7.23 -5.81
CA LEU A 224 -12.48 -7.15 -5.11
C LEU A 224 -12.58 -7.67 -3.67
N GLU A 225 -13.74 -7.47 -3.05
CA GLU A 225 -14.08 -7.98 -1.72
C GLU A 225 -14.05 -9.50 -1.68
N ASP A 226 -14.70 -10.15 -2.65
CA ASP A 226 -14.73 -11.61 -2.75
C ASP A 226 -13.32 -12.16 -3.04
N ALA A 227 -12.60 -11.51 -3.97
CA ALA A 227 -11.21 -11.84 -4.28
C ALA A 227 -10.30 -11.73 -3.03
N PHE A 228 -10.46 -10.69 -2.21
CA PHE A 228 -9.71 -10.52 -0.97
C PHE A 228 -10.02 -11.64 0.02
N ILE A 229 -11.31 -11.84 0.32
CA ILE A 229 -11.79 -12.82 1.31
C ILE A 229 -11.31 -14.23 0.94
N GLU A 230 -11.39 -14.59 -0.34
CA GLU A 230 -11.00 -15.92 -0.83
C GLU A 230 -9.49 -16.08 -1.01
N SER A 231 -8.71 -15.00 -0.92
CA SER A 231 -7.25 -15.06 -0.89
C SER A 231 -6.65 -15.31 0.50
N LEU A 232 -7.49 -15.30 1.56
CA LEU A 232 -7.06 -15.54 2.93
C LEU A 232 -6.87 -17.04 3.20
N ASN A 233 -5.94 -17.38 4.09
CA ASN A 233 -5.62 -18.74 4.47
C ASN A 233 -6.54 -19.23 5.59
N TRP A 234 -7.77 -19.61 5.22
CA TRP A 234 -8.76 -20.12 6.16
C TRP A 234 -8.36 -21.50 6.71
N LYS A 235 -7.73 -21.54 7.90
CA LYS A 235 -7.49 -22.79 8.65
C LYS A 235 -8.78 -23.36 9.25
N THR A 236 -9.73 -22.48 9.55
CA THR A 236 -11.09 -22.77 10.01
C THR A 236 -12.05 -21.77 9.34
N ASP A 237 -13.34 -21.80 9.66
CA ASP A 237 -14.30 -20.77 9.22
C ASP A 237 -14.04 -19.39 9.86
N LEU A 238 -13.04 -19.28 10.74
CA LEU A 238 -12.64 -18.09 11.46
C LEU A 238 -11.15 -17.81 11.29
N ILE A 239 -10.81 -16.53 11.25
CA ILE A 239 -9.46 -16.01 11.34
C ILE A 239 -9.37 -14.98 12.48
N PRO A 240 -8.23 -14.93 13.21
CA PRO A 240 -7.97 -13.85 14.14
C PRO A 240 -7.87 -12.51 13.39
N THR A 241 -8.47 -11.49 13.99
CA THR A 241 -8.40 -10.10 13.53
C THR A 241 -7.86 -9.25 14.66
N VAL A 242 -6.66 -8.72 14.47
CA VAL A 242 -6.06 -7.69 15.32
C VAL A 242 -6.56 -6.34 14.82
N THR A 243 -7.07 -5.49 15.70
CA THR A 243 -7.55 -4.16 15.33
C THR A 243 -6.71 -3.10 16.01
N CYS A 244 -6.16 -2.17 15.24
CA CYS A 244 -5.41 -1.00 15.72
C CYS A 244 -6.04 0.31 15.26
N ASP A 245 -5.74 1.39 15.97
CA ASP A 245 -6.05 2.74 15.47
C ASP A 245 -5.06 3.19 14.39
N THR A 246 -5.22 4.44 13.93
CA THR A 246 -4.35 5.07 12.92
C THR A 246 -2.94 5.38 13.42
N ASP A 247 -2.74 5.47 14.73
CA ASP A 247 -1.41 5.68 15.35
C ASP A 247 -0.69 4.35 15.61
N GLY A 248 -1.32 3.21 15.27
CA GLY A 248 -0.78 1.87 15.43
C GLY A 248 -0.97 1.27 16.82
N GLN A 249 -1.73 1.92 17.73
CA GLN A 249 -2.05 1.31 19.02
C GLN A 249 -3.06 0.18 18.82
N VAL A 250 -2.69 -1.02 19.28
CA VAL A 250 -3.61 -2.17 19.26
C VAL A 250 -4.78 -1.91 20.21
N LEU A 251 -5.99 -2.01 19.69
CA LEU A 251 -7.25 -1.77 20.39
C LEU A 251 -7.83 -3.07 20.93
N MET A 252 -7.89 -4.12 20.11
CA MET A 252 -8.49 -5.40 20.49
C MET A 252 -8.07 -6.52 19.54
N VAL A 253 -8.36 -7.76 19.95
CA VAL A 253 -8.32 -8.95 19.09
C VAL A 253 -9.70 -9.60 19.10
N ALA A 254 -10.21 -9.98 17.94
CA ALA A 254 -11.46 -10.70 17.76
C ALA A 254 -11.30 -11.78 16.67
N ASN A 255 -12.38 -12.51 16.37
CA ASN A 255 -12.41 -13.42 15.23
C ASN A 255 -13.28 -12.82 14.14
N SER A 256 -12.94 -13.07 12.89
CA SER A 256 -13.72 -12.74 11.71
C SER A 256 -14.01 -13.99 10.91
N ASN A 257 -15.23 -14.11 10.37
CA ASN A 257 -15.56 -15.03 9.30
C ASN A 257 -15.73 -14.27 7.97
N LYS A 258 -15.89 -15.00 6.86
CA LYS A 258 -16.11 -14.43 5.53
C LYS A 258 -17.22 -13.37 5.51
N GLU A 259 -18.34 -13.65 6.17
CA GLU A 259 -19.48 -12.73 6.20
C GLU A 259 -19.21 -11.45 7.00
N SER A 260 -18.51 -11.53 8.13
CA SER A 260 -18.11 -10.34 8.89
C SER A 260 -17.18 -9.43 8.08
N ILE A 261 -16.28 -10.00 7.28
CA ILE A 261 -15.39 -9.22 6.41
C ILE A 261 -16.20 -8.56 5.29
N ARG A 262 -17.11 -9.30 4.66
CA ARG A 262 -18.02 -8.75 3.63
C ARG A 262 -18.83 -7.57 4.17
N ARG A 263 -19.48 -7.74 5.34
CA ARG A 263 -20.24 -6.67 6.02
C ARG A 263 -19.36 -5.47 6.39
N THR A 264 -18.10 -5.72 6.73
CA THR A 264 -17.13 -4.65 6.98
C THR A 264 -16.86 -3.82 5.72
N PHE A 265 -16.68 -4.48 4.58
CA PHE A 265 -16.53 -3.78 3.31
C PHE A 265 -17.79 -3.03 2.89
N GLU A 266 -18.97 -3.61 3.08
CA GLU A 266 -20.26 -3.01 2.71
C GLU A 266 -20.60 -1.78 3.56
N THR A 267 -20.37 -1.86 4.87
CA THR A 267 -20.84 -0.83 5.81
C THR A 267 -19.78 0.22 6.16
N GLY A 268 -18.51 -0.04 5.86
CA GLY A 268 -17.40 0.81 6.29
C GLY A 268 -17.18 0.81 7.81
N LYS A 269 -17.76 -0.16 8.53
CA LYS A 269 -17.65 -0.31 9.99
C LYS A 269 -17.17 -1.72 10.30
N MET A 270 -16.42 -1.89 11.39
CA MET A 270 -15.93 -3.23 11.74
C MET A 270 -17.06 -4.16 12.20
N TRP A 271 -17.16 -5.29 11.52
CA TRP A 271 -17.93 -6.45 11.93
C TRP A 271 -16.99 -7.59 12.35
N TYR A 272 -17.38 -8.29 13.41
CA TYR A 272 -16.67 -9.44 13.93
C TYR A 272 -17.63 -10.62 14.08
N PHE A 273 -17.08 -11.81 14.27
CA PHE A 273 -17.81 -13.01 14.63
C PHE A 273 -17.54 -13.39 16.08
N SER A 274 -18.59 -13.45 16.90
CA SER A 274 -18.50 -13.88 18.29
C SER A 274 -18.65 -15.38 18.39
N ARG A 275 -17.57 -16.07 18.80
CA ARG A 275 -17.59 -17.54 19.02
C ARG A 275 -18.57 -17.95 20.12
N SER A 276 -18.69 -17.15 21.18
CA SER A 276 -19.57 -17.47 22.32
C SER A 276 -21.05 -17.23 22.02
N ARG A 277 -21.37 -16.22 21.20
CA ARG A 277 -22.75 -15.91 20.79
C ARG A 277 -23.15 -16.61 19.49
N ASN A 278 -22.17 -17.21 18.80
CA ASN A 278 -22.32 -17.79 17.48
C ASN A 278 -23.03 -16.85 16.48
N SER A 279 -22.63 -15.58 16.48
CA SER A 279 -23.31 -14.53 15.71
C SER A 279 -22.36 -13.44 15.25
N LEU A 280 -22.77 -12.74 14.19
CA LEU A 280 -22.14 -11.51 13.72
C LEU A 280 -22.43 -10.35 14.68
N TRP A 281 -21.47 -9.44 14.81
CA TRP A 281 -21.61 -8.26 15.65
C TRP A 281 -20.85 -7.08 15.06
N MET A 282 -21.54 -5.93 14.91
CA MET A 282 -20.92 -4.66 14.56
C MET A 282 -20.40 -3.98 15.84
N LYS A 283 -19.11 -3.63 15.87
CA LYS A 283 -18.53 -2.97 17.04
C LYS A 283 -19.19 -1.62 17.26
N GLY A 284 -19.70 -1.42 18.48
CA GLY A 284 -20.31 -0.16 18.89
C GLY A 284 -21.78 0.00 18.49
N GLU A 285 -22.44 -1.04 17.97
CA GLU A 285 -23.86 -0.99 17.56
C GLU A 285 -24.79 -0.47 18.68
N THR A 286 -24.59 -0.92 19.91
CA THR A 286 -25.40 -0.50 21.06
C THR A 286 -24.75 0.66 21.84
N SER A 287 -23.43 0.73 21.88
CA SER A 287 -22.69 1.65 22.76
C SER A 287 -22.20 2.92 22.07
N GLU A 288 -22.46 3.09 20.76
CA GLU A 288 -21.94 4.15 19.87
C GLU A 288 -20.40 4.25 19.74
N ASN A 289 -19.65 3.46 20.52
CA ASN A 289 -18.21 3.26 20.38
C ASN A 289 -17.82 2.48 19.11
N ILE A 290 -18.14 3.07 17.96
CA ILE A 290 -18.02 2.51 16.61
C ILE A 290 -16.55 2.47 16.18
N GLN A 291 -16.20 1.44 15.41
CA GLN A 291 -14.94 1.36 14.68
C GLN A 291 -15.22 1.57 13.19
N HIS A 292 -14.77 2.71 12.65
CA HIS A 292 -14.86 2.97 11.22
C HIS A 292 -13.67 2.32 10.53
N PHE A 293 -13.97 1.41 9.60
CA PHE A 293 -12.97 0.65 8.88
C PHE A 293 -12.18 1.54 7.92
N ILE A 294 -10.85 1.44 7.96
CA ILE A 294 -9.96 2.08 6.97
C ILE A 294 -9.42 1.03 6.01
N GLN A 295 -8.75 0.01 6.52
CA GLN A 295 -8.05 -0.97 5.70
C GLN A 295 -7.78 -2.28 6.43
N PHE A 296 -7.60 -3.34 5.64
CA PHE A 296 -6.99 -4.58 6.09
C PHE A 296 -5.56 -4.71 5.55
N ARG A 297 -4.73 -5.35 6.36
CA ARG A 297 -3.47 -6.00 5.97
C ARG A 297 -3.52 -7.44 6.45
N ILE A 298 -2.74 -8.30 5.81
CA ILE A 298 -2.65 -9.70 6.19
C ILE A 298 -1.20 -10.01 6.54
N ASP A 299 -0.99 -11.00 7.39
CA ASP A 299 0.35 -11.45 7.75
C ASP A 299 0.99 -12.33 6.67
N CYS A 300 2.17 -12.88 6.96
CA CYS A 300 3.01 -13.52 5.95
C CYS A 300 2.44 -14.82 5.37
N ASP A 301 1.63 -15.57 6.13
CA ASP A 301 0.96 -16.78 5.66
C ASP A 301 -0.54 -16.59 5.41
N GLY A 302 -1.05 -15.38 5.65
CA GLY A 302 -2.38 -14.91 5.30
C GLY A 302 -3.49 -15.48 6.20
N ASP A 303 -3.15 -16.02 7.37
CA ASP A 303 -4.12 -16.59 8.30
C ASP A 303 -4.62 -15.59 9.36
N THR A 304 -4.02 -14.39 9.42
CA THR A 304 -4.38 -13.34 10.37
C THR A 304 -4.64 -11.99 9.68
N LEU A 305 -5.69 -11.28 10.12
CA LEU A 305 -5.96 -9.91 9.67
C LEU A 305 -5.44 -8.88 10.67
N LEU A 306 -4.86 -7.81 10.12
CA LEU A 306 -4.66 -6.53 10.80
C LEU A 306 -5.64 -5.50 10.23
N ALA A 307 -6.59 -5.05 11.05
CA ALA A 307 -7.53 -4.00 10.72
C ALA A 307 -7.05 -2.65 11.28
N THR A 308 -6.94 -1.65 10.42
CA THR A 308 -6.77 -0.25 10.86
C THR A 308 -8.13 0.43 10.87
N VAL A 309 -8.46 1.13 11.96
CA VAL A 309 -9.76 1.77 12.15
C VAL A 309 -9.62 3.19 12.70
N ARG A 310 -10.61 4.04 12.44
CA ARG A 310 -10.86 5.23 13.28
C ARG A 310 -11.80 4.82 14.41
N GLN A 311 -11.30 4.87 15.63
CA GLN A 311 -12.05 4.49 16.82
C GLN A 311 -12.83 5.68 17.38
N ASN A 312 -14.15 5.52 17.51
CA ASN A 312 -15.01 6.46 18.21
C ASN A 312 -15.15 6.00 19.66
N GLY A 313 -14.92 6.89 20.63
CA GLY A 313 -14.97 6.53 22.05
C GLY A 313 -13.99 5.41 22.41
N VAL A 314 -14.46 4.36 23.08
CA VAL A 314 -13.63 3.30 23.66
C VAL A 314 -13.81 1.92 23.02
N ALA A 315 -12.72 1.18 22.77
CA ALA A 315 -12.82 -0.18 22.23
C ALA A 315 -13.26 -1.20 23.30
N CYS A 316 -12.80 -1.05 24.54
CA CYS A 316 -13.01 -2.03 25.59
C CYS A 316 -14.37 -1.85 26.28
N HIS A 317 -15.05 -2.97 26.58
CA HIS A 317 -16.31 -2.97 27.34
C HIS A 317 -16.14 -2.52 28.80
N LEU A 318 -14.91 -2.47 29.31
CA LEU A 318 -14.58 -1.93 30.64
C LEU A 318 -14.39 -0.41 30.64
N GLY A 319 -14.74 0.29 29.56
CA GLY A 319 -14.60 1.75 29.46
C GLY A 319 -13.20 2.25 29.12
N ARG A 320 -12.28 1.35 28.72
CA ARG A 320 -10.89 1.71 28.34
C ARG A 320 -10.74 1.86 26.83
N TYR A 321 -9.88 2.78 26.40
CA TYR A 321 -9.64 3.02 24.97
C TYR A 321 -9.23 1.75 24.22
N SER A 322 -8.28 0.97 24.78
CA SER A 322 -7.87 -0.34 24.29
C SER A 322 -8.17 -1.44 25.32
N CYS A 323 -8.33 -2.68 24.85
CA CYS A 323 -8.41 -3.87 25.69
C CYS A 323 -7.10 -4.14 26.45
N PHE A 324 -5.98 -3.59 25.98
CA PHE A 324 -4.64 -3.89 26.49
C PHE A 324 -4.02 -2.77 27.33
N ALA A 325 -4.40 -1.52 27.09
CA ALA A 325 -3.85 -0.36 27.78
C ALA A 325 -4.75 0.87 27.64
N ASP A 326 -4.43 1.94 28.36
CA ASP A 326 -5.02 3.26 28.15
C ASP A 326 -4.53 3.88 26.84
N LYS A 327 -5.21 4.93 26.38
CA LYS A 327 -4.82 5.64 25.17
C LYS A 327 -3.44 6.26 25.34
N LYS A 328 -2.52 5.96 24.42
CA LYS A 328 -1.20 6.60 24.38
C LYS A 328 -1.35 7.97 23.72
N PHE A 329 -0.64 8.96 24.25
CA PHE A 329 -0.53 10.27 23.60
C PHE A 329 0.24 10.15 22.28
N SER A 330 -0.28 10.79 21.24
CA SER A 330 0.36 10.89 19.92
C SER A 330 0.44 12.34 19.43
N LEU A 331 1.26 12.59 18.41
CA LEU A 331 1.29 13.90 17.73
C LEU A 331 -0.04 14.18 17.00
N ASN A 332 -0.75 13.14 16.56
CA ASN A 332 -2.10 13.27 16.00
C ASN A 332 -3.11 13.70 17.08
N ASP A 333 -2.97 13.23 18.32
CA ASP A 333 -3.77 13.74 19.44
C ASP A 333 -3.53 15.23 19.67
N LEU A 334 -2.26 15.66 19.67
CA LEU A 334 -1.91 17.07 19.79
C LEU A 334 -2.54 17.91 18.67
N TYR A 335 -2.41 17.45 17.43
CA TYR A 335 -3.01 18.10 16.26
C TYR A 335 -4.53 18.28 16.41
N HIS A 336 -5.23 17.23 16.85
CA HIS A 336 -6.68 17.27 17.04
C HIS A 336 -7.10 18.18 18.18
N VAL A 337 -6.36 18.21 19.30
CA VAL A 337 -6.62 19.13 20.41
C VAL A 337 -6.43 20.57 19.96
N ILE A 338 -5.36 20.88 19.22
CA ILE A 338 -5.11 22.23 18.70
C ILE A 338 -6.23 22.65 17.74
N ARG A 339 -6.62 21.76 16.82
CA ARG A 339 -7.72 22.02 15.89
C ARG A 339 -9.04 22.28 16.62
N ASP A 340 -9.39 21.45 17.59
CA ASP A 340 -10.59 21.65 18.41
C ASP A 340 -10.56 22.98 19.16
N ARG A 341 -9.40 23.44 19.63
CA ARG A 341 -9.27 24.75 20.29
C ARG A 341 -9.50 25.94 19.34
N PHE A 342 -9.27 25.78 18.04
CA PHE A 342 -9.62 26.79 17.05
C PHE A 342 -11.09 26.71 16.63
N ASP A 343 -11.61 25.49 16.42
CA ASP A 343 -12.99 25.26 16.00
C ASP A 343 -13.99 25.58 17.13
N ASN A 344 -13.63 25.24 18.37
CA ASN A 344 -14.40 25.42 19.60
C ASN A 344 -13.58 26.20 20.65
N PRO A 345 -13.40 27.52 20.48
CA PRO A 345 -12.61 28.32 21.41
C PRO A 345 -13.16 28.27 22.85
N VAL A 346 -12.30 27.93 23.79
CA VAL A 346 -12.58 28.00 25.23
C VAL A 346 -12.04 29.32 25.77
N GLU A 347 -12.81 29.98 26.64
CA GLU A 347 -12.38 31.22 27.30
C GLU A 347 -11.03 31.03 28.02
N GLY A 348 -10.09 31.94 27.79
CA GLY A 348 -8.73 31.87 28.34
C GLY A 348 -7.76 30.91 27.63
N SER A 349 -8.17 30.23 26.56
CA SER A 349 -7.29 29.35 25.78
C SER A 349 -6.18 30.14 25.09
N TYR A 350 -4.92 29.93 25.50
CA TYR A 350 -3.76 30.52 24.83
C TYR A 350 -3.72 30.17 23.33
N THR A 351 -3.93 28.90 22.99
CA THR A 351 -3.92 28.38 21.61
C THR A 351 -4.91 29.14 20.72
N ALA A 352 -6.13 29.40 21.22
CA ALA A 352 -7.16 30.08 20.46
C ALA A 352 -6.82 31.55 20.12
N THR A 353 -5.89 32.16 20.86
CA THR A 353 -5.44 33.55 20.63
C THR A 353 -4.29 33.66 19.62
N LEU A 354 -3.71 32.55 19.16
CA LEU A 354 -2.50 32.56 18.35
C LEU A 354 -2.77 32.99 16.90
N THR A 355 -2.21 34.15 16.50
CA THR A 355 -2.19 34.62 15.11
C THR A 355 -1.08 33.94 14.31
N ALA A 356 -1.14 34.00 12.98
CA ALA A 356 -0.09 33.40 12.14
C ALA A 356 1.28 34.06 12.39
N GLU A 357 1.29 35.38 12.56
CA GLU A 357 2.48 36.17 12.91
C GLU A 357 3.08 35.71 14.24
N LYS A 358 2.27 35.65 15.30
CA LYS A 358 2.72 35.24 16.64
C LYS A 358 3.25 33.80 16.68
N VAL A 359 2.65 32.90 15.90
CA VAL A 359 3.15 31.52 15.79
C VAL A 359 4.52 31.48 15.12
N GLY A 360 4.72 32.30 14.07
CA GLY A 360 6.02 32.41 13.40
C GLY A 360 7.10 32.96 14.33
N GLU A 361 6.81 34.04 15.05
CA GLU A 361 7.71 34.61 16.06
C GLU A 361 8.09 33.58 17.12
N LYS A 362 7.09 32.89 17.70
CA LYS A 362 7.35 31.88 18.71
C LYS A 362 8.15 30.71 18.18
N LEU A 363 7.79 30.16 17.03
CA LEU A 363 8.52 29.05 16.44
C LEU A 363 10.01 29.39 16.21
N MET A 364 10.32 30.63 15.83
CA MET A 364 11.72 31.09 15.69
C MET A 364 12.43 31.23 17.03
N GLU A 365 11.75 31.75 18.05
CA GLU A 365 12.24 31.83 19.44
C GLU A 365 12.58 30.43 19.97
N GLU A 366 11.61 29.51 19.97
CA GLU A 366 11.81 28.16 20.53
C GLU A 366 12.89 27.38 19.78
N ALA A 367 12.97 27.52 18.45
CA ALA A 367 14.02 26.87 17.66
C ALA A 367 15.42 27.37 18.02
N ARG A 368 15.55 28.65 18.41
CA ARG A 368 16.81 29.20 18.91
C ARG A 368 17.12 28.67 20.31
N GLU A 369 16.13 28.59 21.18
CA GLU A 369 16.30 28.08 22.54
C GLU A 369 16.74 26.61 22.55
N VAL A 370 16.21 25.77 21.64
CA VAL A 370 16.72 24.40 21.41
C VAL A 370 18.22 24.37 21.12
N ILE A 371 18.72 25.31 20.32
CA ILE A 371 20.14 25.39 19.93
C ILE A 371 21.01 25.88 21.10
N GLU A 372 20.48 26.78 21.92
CA GLU A 372 21.18 27.37 23.07
C GLU A 372 21.11 26.51 24.34
N ALA A 373 20.19 25.53 24.37
CA ALA A 373 19.99 24.61 25.48
C ALA A 373 21.26 23.82 25.84
N LYS A 374 21.53 23.71 27.14
CA LYS A 374 22.77 23.12 27.69
C LYS A 374 22.52 21.83 28.45
N SER A 375 21.27 21.56 28.81
CA SER A 375 20.87 20.32 29.48
C SER A 375 19.91 19.49 28.64
N ARG A 376 19.85 18.19 28.94
CA ARG A 376 18.88 17.27 28.33
C ARG A 376 17.44 17.74 28.55
N ASP A 377 17.14 18.25 29.75
CA ASP A 377 15.77 18.64 30.09
C ASP A 377 15.37 19.93 29.37
N GLU A 378 16.29 20.90 29.26
CA GLU A 378 16.09 22.09 28.42
C GLU A 378 15.84 21.69 26.96
N ILE A 379 16.68 20.81 26.37
CA ILE A 379 16.47 20.35 24.98
C ILE A 379 15.09 19.73 24.80
N ILE A 380 14.62 18.92 25.74
CA ILE A 380 13.29 18.28 25.66
C ILE A 380 12.19 19.34 25.73
N TRP A 381 12.31 20.32 26.62
CA TRP A 381 11.33 21.40 26.78
C TRP A 381 11.23 22.24 25.50
N GLU A 382 12.35 22.79 25.03
CA GLU A 382 12.33 23.67 23.87
C GLU A 382 11.93 22.91 22.59
N ALA A 383 12.35 21.65 22.47
CA ALA A 383 11.95 20.84 21.32
C ALA A 383 10.45 20.51 21.35
N ALA A 384 9.84 20.35 22.54
CA ALA A 384 8.40 20.17 22.67
C ALA A 384 7.65 21.44 22.25
N ASP A 385 8.15 22.62 22.60
CA ASP A 385 7.53 23.90 22.22
C ASP A 385 7.67 24.16 20.72
N VAL A 386 8.82 23.83 20.10
CA VAL A 386 8.97 23.80 18.64
C VAL A 386 7.92 22.90 17.99
N LEU A 387 7.76 21.66 18.48
CA LEU A 387 6.76 20.73 17.95
C LEU A 387 5.33 21.26 18.13
N TYR A 388 5.05 21.90 19.25
CA TYR A 388 3.75 22.51 19.52
C TYR A 388 3.45 23.65 18.54
N PHE A 389 4.33 24.66 18.40
CA PHE A 389 4.08 25.78 17.49
C PHE A 389 4.10 25.36 16.02
N LEU A 390 4.92 24.37 15.66
CA LEU A 390 4.86 23.73 14.35
C LEU A 390 3.49 23.09 14.12
N SER A 391 2.95 22.36 15.11
CA SER A 391 1.61 21.78 15.04
C SER A 391 0.52 22.84 14.88
N VAL A 392 0.62 23.97 15.59
CA VAL A 392 -0.30 25.11 15.42
C VAL A 392 -0.23 25.67 14.01
N MET A 393 0.97 25.88 13.48
CA MET A 393 1.15 26.33 12.10
C MET A 393 0.55 25.34 11.10
N MET A 394 0.78 24.05 11.30
CA MET A 394 0.25 22.95 10.48
C MET A 394 -1.28 22.94 10.47
N VAL A 395 -1.93 22.99 11.63
CA VAL A 395 -3.41 23.02 11.75
C VAL A 395 -4.00 24.19 10.96
N LYS A 396 -3.40 25.39 11.07
CA LYS A 396 -3.89 26.60 10.37
C LYS A 396 -3.73 26.53 8.85
N ASN A 397 -2.87 25.65 8.34
CA ASN A 397 -2.64 25.43 6.92
C ASN A 397 -3.17 24.08 6.44
N GLU A 398 -3.99 23.39 7.26
CA GLU A 398 -4.58 22.08 6.94
C GLU A 398 -3.55 20.98 6.61
N VAL A 399 -2.33 21.10 7.14
CA VAL A 399 -1.26 20.11 6.96
C VAL A 399 -1.29 19.12 8.12
N THR A 400 -1.39 17.82 7.84
CA THR A 400 -1.42 16.78 8.88
C THR A 400 -0.03 16.24 9.22
N PHE A 401 0.10 15.54 10.35
CA PHE A 401 1.34 14.81 10.64
C PHE A 401 1.60 13.66 9.66
N ASP A 402 0.55 13.09 9.06
CA ASP A 402 0.70 12.09 8.00
C ASP A 402 1.38 12.71 6.76
N ASP A 403 1.01 13.94 6.39
CA ASP A 403 1.66 14.67 5.28
C ASP A 403 3.15 14.91 5.57
N LEU A 404 3.48 15.32 6.80
CA LEU A 404 4.87 15.54 7.22
C LEU A 404 5.68 14.24 7.25
N LEU A 405 5.11 13.16 7.79
CA LEU A 405 5.75 11.85 7.85
C LEU A 405 5.98 11.28 6.44
N ASN A 406 5.04 11.49 5.53
CA ASN A 406 5.20 11.12 4.11
C ASN A 406 6.37 11.87 3.46
N GLU A 407 6.50 13.18 3.70
CA GLU A 407 7.63 13.97 3.22
C GLU A 407 8.97 13.54 3.84
N LEU A 408 9.00 13.21 5.13
CA LEU A 408 10.20 12.69 5.80
C LEU A 408 10.61 11.31 5.27
N LYS A 409 9.65 10.40 5.10
CA LYS A 409 9.84 9.07 4.50
C LYS A 409 10.50 9.20 3.12
N ARG A 410 10.07 10.18 2.32
CA ARG A 410 10.64 10.47 1.01
C ARG A 410 12.10 10.94 1.07
N ARG A 411 12.41 11.85 1.99
CA ARG A 411 13.77 12.43 2.12
C ARG A 411 14.82 11.41 2.54
N ARG A 412 14.44 10.28 3.14
CA ARG A 412 15.35 9.18 3.48
C ARG A 412 16.10 8.61 2.26
N PHE A 413 15.56 8.79 1.05
CA PHE A 413 16.13 8.26 -0.20
C PHE A 413 16.75 9.33 -1.12
N LYS A 414 16.79 10.58 -0.66
CA LYS A 414 17.67 11.61 -1.23
C LYS A 414 19.04 11.47 -0.58
#